data_AF-A0A3D0S7E1-F1
#
_entry.id   AF-A0A3D0S7E1-F1
#
_cell.length_a   1.000
_cell.length_b   1.000
_cell.length_c   1.000
_cell.angle_alpha   90.00
_cell.angle_beta   90.00
_cell.angle_gamma   90.00
#
_symmetry.space_group_name_H-M   'P 1'
#
loop_
_entity.id
_entity.type
_entity.pdbx_description
1 polymer ?
#
loop_
_entity_poly.entity_id
_entity_poly.type
_entity_poly.pdbx_seq_one_letter_code
_entity_poly.pdbx_strand_id
1 'polypeptide(L)' 'LWIGGGDSRYVHPEYVAAMDRWFPRNRRVTIKGAGHWVHSEQPEVFIEVLRRFLV' A
#
# COMPACT_ATOMS: atom_id res chain seq x y z
N LEU A 1 0.95 -5.06 -6.53
CA LEU A 1 0.26 -4.37 -5.42
C LEU A 1 1.28 -3.58 -4.62
N TRP A 2 1.03 -2.32 -4.29
CA TRP A 2 1.91 -1.46 -3.49
C TRP A 2 1.08 -0.79 -2.41
N ILE A 3 1.28 -1.19 -1.15
CA ILE A 3 0.46 -0.78 -0.01
C ILE A 3 1.31 0.05 0.95
N GLY A 4 0.77 1.18 1.42
CA GLY A 4 1.30 1.94 2.54
C GLY A 4 0.19 2.37 3.51
N GLY A 5 0.56 2.73 4.73
CA GLY A 5 -0.36 3.32 5.70
C GLY A 5 -0.44 4.84 5.54
N GLY A 6 -1.64 5.41 5.69
CA GLY A 6 -1.90 6.84 5.53
C GLY A 6 -1.22 7.71 6.59
N ASP A 7 -0.92 7.14 7.76
CA ASP A 7 -0.22 7.83 8.86
C ASP A 7 1.28 7.49 8.84
N SER A 8 1.73 6.72 7.85
CA SER A 8 3.15 6.39 7.65
C SER A 8 3.81 7.38 6.71
N ARG A 9 5.02 7.81 7.05
CA ARG A 9 5.90 8.56 6.13
C ARG A 9 6.89 7.67 5.37
N TYR A 10 6.78 6.35 5.50
CA TYR A 10 7.77 5.42 4.93
C TYR A 10 7.72 5.36 3.40
N VAL A 11 6.53 5.57 2.81
CA VAL A 11 6.35 5.63 1.36
C VAL A 11 6.30 7.10 0.94
N HIS A 12 7.37 7.57 0.32
CA HIS A 12 7.49 8.96 -0.08
C HIS A 12 6.99 9.21 -1.53
N PRO A 13 6.48 10.42 -1.84
CA PRO A 13 6.02 10.77 -3.18
C PRO A 13 7.08 10.60 -4.28
N GLU A 14 8.36 10.85 -3.98
CA GLU A 14 9.47 10.68 -4.91
C GLU A 14 9.66 9.24 -5.40
N TYR A 15 9.16 8.24 -4.66
CA TYR A 15 9.29 6.84 -5.07
C TYR A 15 8.33 6.44 -6.19
N VAL A 16 7.28 7.24 -6.43
CA VAL A 16 6.21 6.93 -7.38
C VAL A 16 6.76 6.77 -8.80
N ALA A 17 7.61 7.69 -9.25
CA ALA A 17 8.18 7.63 -10.59
C ALA A 17 9.03 6.36 -10.83
N ALA A 18 9.82 5.96 -9.83
CA ALA A 18 10.59 4.72 -9.91
C ALA A 18 9.68 3.49 -9.89
N MET A 19 8.64 3.50 -9.04
CA MET A 19 7.70 2.39 -8.92
C MET A 19 6.91 2.16 -10.22
N ASP A 20 6.44 3.24 -10.85
CA ASP A 20 5.72 3.17 -12.12
C ASP A 20 6.62 2.70 -13.26
N ARG A 21 7.90 3.11 -13.27
CA ARG A 21 8.89 2.66 -14.25
C ARG A 21 9.18 1.16 -14.16
N TRP A 22 9.45 0.66 -12.95
CA TRP A 22 9.89 -0.73 -12.76
C TRP A 22 8.72 -1.72 -12.64
N PHE A 23 7.56 -1.25 -12.17
CA PHE A 23 6.36 -2.05 -11.97
C PHE A 23 5.15 -1.37 -12.64
N PRO A 24 5.07 -1.36 -13.98
CA PRO A 24 4.05 -0.60 -14.71
C PRO A 24 2.61 -1.08 -14.49
N ARG A 25 2.43 -2.28 -13.91
CA ARG A 25 1.12 -2.83 -13.51
C ARG A 25 0.88 -2.75 -12.01
N ASN A 26 1.62 -1.91 -11.29
CA ASN A 26 1.40 -1.74 -9.86
C ASN A 26 -0.01 -1.18 -9.61
N ARG A 27 -0.60 -1.58 -8.48
CA ARG A 27 -1.82 -0.99 -7.94
C ARG A 27 -1.43 -0.34 -6.61
N ARG A 28 -1.44 0.98 -6.55
CA ARG A 28 -1.10 1.75 -5.35
C ARG A 28 -2.32 1.87 -4.44
N VAL A 29 -2.16 1.51 -3.18
CA VAL A 29 -3.21 1.55 -2.16
C VAL A 29 -2.66 2.20 -0.89
N THR A 30 -3.43 3.11 -0.31
CA THR A 30 -3.14 3.72 0.99
C THR A 30 -4.23 3.32 1.98
N ILE A 31 -3.85 2.65 3.07
CA ILE A 31 -4.76 2.26 4.13
C ILE A 31 -4.84 3.40 5.15
N LYS A 32 -6.00 4.06 5.25
CA LYS A 32 -6.23 5.15 6.21
C LYS A 32 -6.19 4.62 7.64
N GLY A 33 -5.69 5.42 8.59
CA GLY A 33 -5.66 5.03 10.01
C GLY A 33 -4.65 3.93 10.33
N ALA A 34 -3.61 3.79 9.51
CA ALA A 34 -2.50 2.86 9.74
C ALA A 34 -1.16 3.58 9.56
N GLY A 35 -0.21 3.28 10.44
CA GLY A 35 1.19 3.61 10.30
C GLY A 35 1.92 2.64 9.37
N HIS A 36 3.17 2.31 9.73
CA HIS A 36 4.01 1.45 8.89
C HIS A 36 3.53 -0.02 8.88
N TRP A 37 2.94 -0.48 9.97
CA TRP A 37 2.61 -1.89 10.18
C TRP A 37 1.16 -2.17 9.77
N VAL A 38 0.82 -1.87 8.51
CA VAL A 38 -0.56 -1.90 7.99
C VAL A 38 -1.33 -3.19 8.24
N HIS A 39 -0.64 -4.34 8.26
CA HIS A 39 -1.24 -5.65 8.50
C HIS A 39 -1.59 -5.90 9.98
N SER A 40 -0.93 -5.19 10.90
CA SER A 40 -1.17 -5.26 12.35
C SER A 40 -2.16 -4.19 12.79
N GLU A 41 -2.04 -2.98 12.23
CA GLU A 41 -2.84 -1.81 12.63
C GLU A 41 -4.23 -1.77 11.99
N GLN A 42 -4.39 -2.29 10.76
CA GLN A 42 -5.66 -2.36 10.03
C GLN A 42 -5.83 -3.75 9.36
N PRO A 43 -5.88 -4.84 10.14
CA PRO A 43 -5.81 -6.20 9.61
C PRO A 43 -6.96 -6.56 8.66
N GLU A 44 -8.19 -6.14 8.96
CA GLU A 44 -9.37 -6.46 8.13
C GLU A 44 -9.27 -5.76 6.77
N VAL A 45 -8.89 -4.48 6.76
CA VAL A 45 -8.72 -3.69 5.53
C VAL A 45 -7.56 -4.25 4.71
N PHE A 46 -6.45 -4.58 5.35
CA PHE A 46 -5.29 -5.19 4.69
C PHE A 46 -5.65 -6.51 4.01
N ILE A 47 -6.34 -7.41 4.73
CA ILE A 47 -6.79 -8.70 4.18
C ILE A 47 -7.74 -8.50 2.99
N GLU A 48 -8.68 -7.55 3.08
CA GLU A 48 -9.61 -7.27 1.99
C GLU A 48 -8.89 -6.74 0.73
N VAL A 49 -7.89 -5.88 0.90
CA VAL A 49 -7.04 -5.39 -0.20
C VAL A 49 -6.29 -6.56 -0.87
N LEU A 50 -5.77 -7.50 -0.08
CA LEU A 50 -5.12 -8.70 -0.62
C LEU A 50 -6.09 -9.60 -1.39
N ARG A 51 -7.30 -9.84 -0.85
CA ARG A 51 -8.33 -10.65 -1.53
C ARG A 51 -8.69 -10.08 -2.89
N ARG A 52 -8.91 -8.77 -3.00
CA ARG A 52 -9.20 -8.07 -4.27
C ARG A 52 -8.04 -8.02 -5.25
N PHE A 53 -6.83 -8.30 -4.79
CA PHE A 53 -5.65 -8.33 -5.65
C PHE A 53 -5.35 -9.73 -6.19
N LEU A 54 -5.56 -10.76 -5.37
CA LEU A 54 -5.25 -12.15 -5.71
C LEU A 54 -6.35 -12.85 -6.51
N VAL A 55 -7.58 -12.37 -6.40
CA VAL A 55 -8.76 -12.84 -7.16
C VAL A 55 -9.07 -11.86 -8.27
#